data_AF-A0AAP3E6G1-F1
#
_entry.id   AF-A0AAP3E6G1-F1
#
_cell.length_a   1.000
_cell.length_b   1.000
_cell.length_c   1.000
_cell.angle_alpha   90.00
_cell.angle_beta   90.00
_cell.angle_gamma   90.00
#
_symmetry.space_group_name_H-M   'P 1'
#
loop_
_entity.id
_entity.type
_entity.pdbx_description
1 polymer ?
#
loop_
_entity_poly.entity_id
_entity_poly.type
_entity_poly.pdbx_seq_one_letter_code
_entity_poly.pdbx_strand_id
1 'polypeptide(L)' 'MSSDADALERHIGHDEFDPVGTLALIGIYFLILLLMWLFMYFVEFLGNDLTVVGMI' A
#
# COMPACT_ATOMS: atom_id res chain seq x y z
N MET A 1 -30.53 -27.87 20.16
CA MET A 1 -30.41 -26.44 19.85
C MET A 1 -28.94 -26.07 19.94
N SER A 2 -28.17 -26.36 18.88
CA SER A 2 -26.72 -26.11 18.78
C SER A 2 -26.27 -26.16 17.31
N SER A 3 -27.13 -25.78 16.37
CA SER A 3 -26.77 -25.74 14.93
C SER A 3 -26.49 -24.31 14.44
N ASP A 4 -26.84 -23.29 15.22
CA ASP A 4 -26.71 -21.88 14.82
C ASP A 4 -25.33 -21.28 15.17
N ALA A 5 -24.57 -21.92 16.06
CA ALA A 5 -23.25 -21.45 16.47
C ALA A 5 -22.15 -21.78 15.45
N ASP A 6 -22.21 -22.94 14.79
CA ASP A 6 -21.24 -23.35 13.76
C ASP A 6 -21.33 -22.53 12.47
N ALA A 7 -22.47 -21.88 12.21
CA ALA A 7 -22.65 -21.01 11.06
C ALA A 7 -21.83 -19.70 11.16
N LEU A 8 -21.31 -19.36 12.35
CA LEU A 8 -20.57 -18.12 12.59
C LEU A 8 -19.08 -18.22 12.22
N GLU A 9 -18.51 -19.43 12.18
CA GLU A 9 -17.09 -19.64 11.92
C GLU A 9 -16.86 -20.13 10.48
N ARG A 10 -17.13 -19.24 9.51
CA ARG A 10 -16.73 -19.45 8.12
C ARG A 10 -15.20 -19.36 8.04
N HIS A 11 -14.52 -20.50 8.15
CA HIS A 11 -13.12 -20.64 7.79
C HIS A 11 -12.93 -20.17 6.34
N ILE A 12 -12.31 -19.00 6.15
CA ILE A 12 -11.86 -18.57 4.83
C ILE A 12 -10.69 -19.51 4.45
N GLY A 13 -10.92 -20.38 3.48
CA GLY A 13 -9.88 -21.26 2.96
C GLY A 13 -8.81 -20.41 2.28
N HIS A 14 -7.54 -20.71 2.53
CA HIS A 14 -6.41 -20.07 1.82
C HIS A 14 -6.48 -20.27 0.29
N ASP A 15 -7.34 -21.19 -0.14
CA ASP A 15 -7.71 -21.56 -1.49
C ASP A 15 -8.35 -20.39 -2.27
N GLU A 16 -8.94 -19.42 -1.57
CA GLU A 16 -9.57 -18.24 -2.16
C GLU A 16 -8.59 -17.06 -2.29
N PHE A 17 -7.36 -17.19 -1.75
CA PHE A 17 -6.32 -16.17 -1.91
C PHE A 17 -5.71 -16.25 -3.31
N ASP A 18 -5.88 -15.20 -4.11
CA ASP A 18 -5.17 -15.01 -5.37
C ASP A 18 -3.84 -14.27 -5.12
N PRO A 19 -2.68 -14.96 -5.16
CA PRO A 19 -1.39 -14.34 -4.93
C PRO A 19 -1.01 -13.36 -6.04
N VAL A 20 -1.46 -13.60 -7.28
CA VAL A 20 -1.13 -12.75 -8.43
C VAL A 20 -1.94 -11.47 -8.36
N GLY A 21 -3.24 -11.57 -8.07
CA GLY A 21 -4.12 -10.41 -7.86
C GLY A 21 -3.63 -9.52 -6.71
N THR A 22 -3.24 -10.13 -5.59
CA THR A 22 -2.69 -9.39 -4.44
C THR A 22 -1.36 -8.72 -4.77
N LEU A 23 -0.46 -9.42 -5.46
CA LEU A 23 0.82 -8.85 -5.90
C LEU A 23 0.63 -7.68 -6.86
N ALA A 24 -0.32 -7.79 -7.80
CA ALA A 24 -0.67 -6.70 -8.71
C ALA A 24 -1.21 -5.48 -7.95
N LEU A 25 -2.08 -5.70 -6.95
CA LEU A 25 -2.63 -4.62 -6.12
C LEU A 25 -1.51 -3.86 -5.37
N ILE A 26 -0.61 -4.59 -4.72
CA ILE A 26 0.53 -4.03 -4.00
C ILE A 26 1.49 -3.33 -4.97
N GLY A 27 1.78 -3.94 -6.12
CA GLY A 27 2.66 -3.39 -7.14
C GLY A 27 2.15 -2.06 -7.70
N ILE A 28 0.85 -1.99 -8.02
CA ILE A 28 0.21 -0.74 -8.47
C ILE A 28 0.25 0.31 -7.37
N TYR A 29 -0.08 -0.06 -6.14
CA TYR A 29 -0.01 0.86 -5.00
C TYR A 29 1.41 1.42 -4.80
N PHE A 30 2.42 0.56 -4.84
CA PHE A 30 3.82 0.97 -4.75
C PHE A 30 4.23 1.91 -5.89
N LEU A 31 3.79 1.62 -7.12
CA LEU A 31 4.03 2.48 -8.27
C LEU A 31 3.43 3.89 -8.07
N ILE A 32 2.21 3.96 -7.54
CA ILE A 32 1.55 5.25 -7.22
C ILE A 32 2.37 6.01 -6.17
N LEU A 33 2.83 5.34 -5.12
CA LEU A 33 3.68 5.98 -4.11
C LEU A 33 4.98 6.51 -4.69
N LEU A 34 5.67 5.72 -5.54
CA LEU A 34 6.89 6.17 -6.22
C LEU A 34 6.63 7.36 -7.14
N LEU A 35 5.53 7.35 -7.88
CA LEU A 35 5.15 8.46 -8.76
C LEU A 35 4.86 9.73 -7.94
N MET A 36 4.09 9.62 -6.87
CA MET A 36 3.83 10.75 -5.96
C MET A 36 5.11 11.26 -5.31
N TRP A 37 5.99 10.36 -4.87
CA TRP A 37 7.26 10.70 -4.25
C TRP A 37 8.18 11.42 -5.24
N LEU A 38 8.36 10.89 -6.45
CA LEU A 38 9.12 11.54 -7.52
C LEU A 38 8.52 12.90 -7.88
N PHE A 39 7.20 12.97 -8.01
CA PHE A 39 6.50 14.22 -8.32
C PHE A 39 6.72 15.28 -7.24
N MET A 40 6.59 14.91 -5.96
CA MET A 40 6.89 15.79 -4.84
C MET A 40 8.35 16.25 -4.85
N TYR A 41 9.29 15.35 -5.11
CA TYR A 41 10.69 15.70 -5.28
C TYR A 41 10.89 16.75 -6.39
N PHE A 42 10.26 16.57 -7.55
CA PHE A 42 10.32 17.61 -8.59
C PHE A 42 9.70 18.92 -8.13
N VAL A 43 8.53 18.91 -7.48
CA VAL A 43 7.88 20.13 -6.98
C VAL A 43 8.75 20.88 -5.96
N GLU A 44 9.46 20.15 -5.09
CA GLU A 44 10.29 20.72 -4.03
C GLU A 44 11.66 21.20 -4.55
N PHE A 45 12.26 20.48 -5.49
CA PHE A 45 13.65 20.68 -5.92
C PHE A 45 13.82 21.22 -7.36
N LEU A 46 12.75 21.42 -8.15
CA LEU A 46 12.84 22.22 -9.39
C LEU A 46 12.93 23.71 -9.03
N GLY A 47 14.14 24.25 -9.07
CA GLY A 47 14.37 25.70 -8.98
C GLY A 47 14.57 26.25 -7.57
N ASN A 48 14.55 25.39 -6.54
CA ASN A 48 14.98 25.74 -5.18
C ASN A 48 16.13 24.78 -4.80
N ASP A 49 17.34 25.31 -4.60
CA ASP A 49 18.47 24.53 -4.10
C ASP A 49 18.16 23.98 -2.69
N LEU A 50 18.77 22.83 -2.35
CA LEU A 50 18.66 22.16 -1.05
C LEU A 50 19.00 23.11 0.11
N THR A 51 18.02 23.87 0.59
CA THR A 51 18.17 24.70 1.79
C THR A 51 18.04 23.79 2.99
N VAL A 52 19.17 23.22 3.42
CA VAL A 52 19.27 22.45 4.66
C VAL A 52 19.01 23.39 5.83
N VAL A 53 17.77 23.45 6.33
CA VAL A 53 17.44 24.16 7.57
C VAL A 53 17.77 23.23 8.73
N GLY A 54 19.05 23.26 9.12
CA GLY A 54 19.58 22.49 10.22
C GLY A 54 21.02 22.91 10.53
N MET A 55 21.16 23.99 11.30
CA MET A 55 22.40 24.32 11.99
C MET A 55 22.07 24.34 13.49
N ILE A 56 22.71 23.43 14.22
CA ILE A 56 22.81 23.47 15.69
C ILE A 56 23.79 24.58 16.10
#